data_AF-A0A6C0F664-F1
#
_entry.id   AF-A0A6C0F664-F1
#
_cell.length_a   1.000
_cell.length_b   1.000
_cell.length_c   1.000
_cell.angle_alpha   90.00
_cell.angle_beta   90.00
_cell.angle_gamma   90.00
#
_symmetry.space_group_name_H-M   'P 1'
#
loop_
_entity.id
_entity.type
_entity.pdbx_description
1 polymer ?
#
loop_
_entity_poly.entity_id
_entity_poly.type
_entity_poly.pdbx_seq_one_letter_code
_entity_poly.pdbx_strand_id
1 'polypeptide(L)' 'MEIKDLLITLLLIFFIANAIFWGIYSHETHCDLVSYINKMVGSTMKCPSHKLHLLWGFVCYSISVYIAQTIN' A
#
# COMPACT_ATOMS: atom_id res chain seq x y z
N MET A 1 1.23 26.17 -0.44
CA MET A 1 1.48 24.81 0.06
C MET A 1 2.98 24.65 0.21
N GLU A 2 3.47 24.40 1.42
CA GLU A 2 4.90 24.18 1.63
C GLU A 2 5.30 22.78 1.14
N ILE A 3 6.60 22.57 0.86
CA ILE A 3 7.11 21.26 0.40
C ILE A 3 6.78 20.15 1.40
N LYS A 4 6.80 20.48 2.70
CA LYS A 4 6.46 19.56 3.79
C LYS A 4 4.99 19.08 3.68
N ASP A 5 4.06 20.00 3.47
CA ASP A 5 2.63 19.67 3.36
C ASP A 5 2.33 18.80 2.14
N LEU A 6 3.01 19.09 1.02
CA LEU A 6 2.92 18.28 -0.18
C LEU A 6 3.43 16.85 0.08
N LEU A 7 4.58 16.71 0.73
CA LEU A 7 5.15 15.39 1.05
C LEU A 7 4.20 14.56 1.92
N ILE A 8 3.62 15.18 2.96
CA ILE A 8 2.67 14.54 3.86
C ILE A 8 1.43 14.07 3.11
N THR A 9 0.89 14.93 2.23
CA THR A 9 -0.28 14.62 1.41
C THR A 9 0.00 13.42 0.50
N LEU A 10 1.18 13.40 -0.15
CA LEU A 10 1.59 12.27 -1.00
C LEU A 10 1.73 10.97 -0.21
N LEU A 11 2.30 11.03 1.00
CA LEU A 11 2.42 9.86 1.88
C LEU A 11 1.04 9.35 2.32
N LEU A 12 0.13 10.25 2.71
CA LEU A 12 -1.23 9.88 3.06
C LEU A 12 -1.96 9.19 1.91
N ILE A 13 -1.90 9.78 0.71
CA ILE A 13 -2.50 9.19 -0.50
C ILE A 13 -1.91 7.80 -0.76
N PHE A 14 -0.59 7.65 -0.65
CA PHE A 14 0.07 6.37 -0.85
C PHE A 14 -0.41 5.29 0.13
N PHE A 15 -0.49 5.60 1.43
CA PHE A 15 -0.92 4.64 2.45
C PHE A 15 -2.41 4.31 2.35
N ILE A 16 -3.27 5.31 2.06
CA ILE A 16 -4.70 5.10 1.85
C ILE A 16 -4.93 4.21 0.63
N ALA A 17 -4.27 4.50 -0.49
CA ALA A 17 -4.38 3.70 -1.71
C ALA A 17 -3.96 2.26 -1.47
N ASN A 18 -2.86 2.02 -0.72
CA ASN A 18 -2.45 0.67 -0.36
C ASN A 18 -3.45 -0.01 0.59
N ALA A 19 -3.98 0.69 1.59
CA ALA A 19 -4.97 0.14 2.51
C ALA A 19 -6.22 -0.34 1.75
N ILE A 20 -6.72 0.48 0.82
CA ILE A 20 -7.86 0.16 -0.05
C ILE A 20 -7.51 -1.01 -0.97
N PHE A 21 -6.36 -0.93 -1.66
CA PHE A 21 -5.93 -1.96 -2.60
C PHE A 21 -5.88 -3.32 -1.89
N TRP A 22 -5.04 -3.47 -0.88
CA TRP A 22 -4.78 -4.74 -0.21
C TRP A 22 -5.91 -5.22 0.72
N GLY A 23 -6.82 -4.33 1.12
CA GLY A 23 -7.97 -4.66 1.96
C GLY A 23 -9.23 -5.06 1.19
N ILE A 24 -9.39 -4.60 -0.07
CA ILE A 24 -10.67 -4.72 -0.80
C ILE A 24 -10.54 -5.51 -2.12
N TYR A 25 -9.41 -5.42 -2.82
CA TYR A 25 -9.27 -6.08 -4.13
C TYR A 25 -9.12 -7.60 -4.03
N SER A 26 -9.34 -8.29 -5.16
CA SER A 26 -9.24 -9.75 -5.21
C SER A 26 -7.77 -10.21 -5.20
N HIS A 27 -7.56 -11.46 -4.77
CA HIS A 27 -6.25 -12.11 -4.79
C HIS A 27 -5.62 -12.15 -6.19
N GLU A 28 -6.43 -12.28 -7.25
CA GLU A 28 -5.95 -12.27 -8.64
C GLU A 28 -5.30 -10.92 -8.99
N THR A 29 -5.95 -9.80 -8.66
CA THR A 29 -5.41 -8.45 -8.92
C THR A 29 -4.09 -8.22 -8.20
N HIS A 30 -3.96 -8.72 -6.96
CA HIS A 30 -2.72 -8.67 -6.20
C HIS A 30 -1.59 -9.46 -6.85
N CYS A 31 -1.90 -10.68 -7.29
CA CYS A 31 -0.95 -11.55 -7.97
C CYS A 31 -0.49 -10.97 -9.31
N ASP A 32 -1.39 -10.34 -10.06
CA ASP A 32 -1.04 -9.67 -11.31
C ASP A 32 -0.05 -8.53 -11.06
N LEU A 33 -0.29 -7.68 -10.05
CA LEU A 33 0.65 -6.63 -9.67
C LEU A 33 2.04 -7.20 -9.33
N VAL A 34 2.10 -8.28 -8.53
CA VAL A 34 3.37 -8.95 -8.20
C VAL A 34 4.04 -9.50 -9.48
N SER A 35 3.29 -10.10 -10.39
CA SER A 35 3.80 -10.61 -11.67
C SER A 35 4.37 -9.49 -12.55
N TYR A 36 3.70 -8.34 -12.62
CA TYR A 36 4.21 -7.17 -13.33
C TYR A 36 5.50 -6.63 -12.70
N ILE A 37 5.53 -6.49 -11.37
CA ILE A 37 6.73 -6.03 -10.65
C ILE A 37 7.89 -7.00 -10.89
N ASN A 38 7.66 -8.31 -10.76
CA ASN A 38 8.66 -9.35 -11.02
C ASN A 38 9.28 -9.21 -12.42
N LYS A 39 8.46 -8.97 -13.44
CA LYS A 39 8.94 -8.74 -14.82
C LYS A 39 9.75 -7.46 -14.95
N MET A 40 9.35 -6.37 -14.29
CA MET A 40 10.05 -5.09 -14.36
C MET A 40 11.41 -5.13 -13.67
N VAL A 41 11.50 -5.78 -12.51
CA VAL A 41 12.72 -5.77 -11.67
C VAL A 41 13.55 -7.06 -11.79
N GLY A 42 13.13 -8.00 -12.65
CA GLY A 42 13.80 -9.28 -12.84
C GLY A 42 13.75 -10.21 -11.63
N SER A 43 12.75 -10.09 -10.77
CA SER A 43 12.61 -10.91 -9.56
C SER A 43 11.63 -12.08 -9.75
N THR A 44 11.66 -13.02 -8.81
CA THR A 44 10.86 -14.25 -8.84
C THR A 44 9.96 -14.38 -7.61
N MET A 45 9.47 -13.23 -7.10
CA MET A 45 8.65 -13.22 -5.89
C MET A 45 7.35 -14.00 -6.12
N LYS A 46 7.07 -14.97 -5.25
CA LYS A 46 5.79 -15.67 -5.28
C LYS A 46 4.71 -14.80 -4.63
N CYS A 47 3.46 -14.97 -5.06
CA CYS A 47 2.34 -14.31 -4.39
C CYS A 47 2.34 -14.67 -2.90
N PRO A 48 2.34 -13.66 -2.02
CA PRO A 48 2.31 -13.90 -0.59
C PRO A 48 0.96 -14.50 -0.17
N SER A 49 0.95 -15.19 0.98
CA SER A 49 -0.28 -15.76 1.52
C SER A 49 -1.35 -14.70 1.77
N HIS A 50 -2.63 -15.08 1.69
CA HIS A 50 -3.79 -14.20 1.94
C HIS A 50 -3.68 -13.42 3.27
N LYS A 51 -3.18 -14.07 4.33
CA LYS A 51 -2.95 -13.41 5.64
C LYS A 51 -1.97 -12.25 5.56
N LEU A 52 -0.92 -12.37 4.73
CA LEU A 52 0.12 -11.35 4.64
C LEU A 52 -0.38 -10.08 3.97
N HIS A 53 -1.17 -10.19 2.89
CA HIS A 53 -1.69 -9.00 2.24
C HIS A 53 -2.77 -8.28 3.08
N LEU A 54 -3.59 -9.02 3.84
CA LEU A 54 -4.57 -8.40 4.73
C LEU A 54 -3.87 -7.66 5.87
N LEU A 55 -2.81 -8.26 6.43
CA LEU A 55 -1.95 -7.60 7.41
C LEU A 55 -1.32 -6.33 6.82
N TRP A 56 -0.87 -6.39 5.57
CA TRP A 56 -0.29 -5.23 4.90
C TRP A 56 -1.32 -4.09 4.71
N GLY A 57 -2.54 -4.41 4.27
CA GLY A 57 -3.64 -3.44 4.20
C GLY A 57 -3.93 -2.78 5.56
N PHE A 58 -3.96 -3.58 6.63
CA PHE A 58 -4.18 -3.10 8.00
C PHE A 58 -3.03 -2.19 8.50
N VAL A 59 -1.78 -2.54 8.21
CA VAL A 59 -0.61 -1.72 8.54
C VAL A 59 -0.67 -0.38 7.81
N CYS A 60 -0.96 -0.39 6.50
CA CYS A 60 -1.11 0.85 5.72
C CYS A 60 -2.24 1.73 6.26
N TYR A 61 -3.38 1.14 6.61
CA TYR A 61 -4.47 1.88 7.27
C TYR A 61 -4.01 2.53 8.58
N SER A 62 -3.36 1.75 9.46
CA SER A 62 -2.90 2.24 10.76
C SER A 62 -1.90 3.39 10.62
N ILE A 63 -0.96 3.30 9.66
CA ILE A 63 -0.02 4.38 9.35
C ILE A 63 -0.77 5.61 8.82
N SER A 64 -1.75 5.45 7.94
CA SER A 64 -2.53 6.57 7.41
C SER A 64 -3.29 7.31 8.51
N VAL A 65 -3.89 6.59 9.46
CA VAL A 65 -4.57 7.16 10.63
C VAL A 65 -3.58 7.89 11.51
N TYR A 66 -2.43 7.28 11.83
CA TYR A 66 -1.39 7.92 12.64
C TYR A 66 -0.90 9.24 12.03
N ILE A 67 -0.60 9.25 10.73
CA ILE A 67 -0.17 10.47 10.02
C ILE A 67 -1.29 11.52 10.05
N ALA A 68 -2.53 11.13 9.76
CA ALA A 68 -3.67 12.04 9.76
C ALA A 68 -3.98 12.63 11.15
N GLN A 69 -3.71 11.88 12.22
CA GLN A 69 -3.95 12.33 13.60
C GLN A 69 -2.78 13.09 14.21
N THR A 70 -1.55 12.89 13.71
CA THR A 70 -0.35 13.59 14.24
C THR A 70 -0.14 14.96 13.59
N ILE A 71 -0.70 15.16 12.40
CA ILE A 71 -0.45 16.33 11.56
C ILE A 71 -1.67 17.28 11.48
N ASN A 72 -2.86 16.81 11.86
CA ASN A 72 -4.00 17.68 12.19
C ASN A 72 -3.87 18.23 13.61
#